data_AF-A0A2V1CQ05-F1
#
_entry.id   AF-A0A2V1CQ05-F1
#
_cell.length_a   1.000
_cell.length_b   1.000
_cell.length_c   1.000
_cell.angle_alpha   90.00
_cell.angle_beta   90.00
_cell.angle_gamma   90.00
#
_symmetry.space_group_name_H-M   'P 1'
#
loop_
_entity.id
_entity.type
_entity.pdbx_description
1 polymer ?
#
loop_
_entity_poly.entity_id
_entity_poly.type
_entity_poly.pdbx_seq_one_letter_code
_entity_poly.pdbx_strand_id
1 'polypeptide(L)'
;MADLTYTPIKTKDYLSLLDQFPRDTPITVLHLLHFHPIAIYPQSSPHASLPSISGRDAFYTRYVPAGILAAQEAHITPGETKFFSSTVMNLLLQNDTPWDVVTVRTYRNFEEYARYQASDMYKEMAVPHRDAALKGWEVVVCVEGVHP
;
A
#
# COMPACT_ATOMS: atom_id res chain seq x y z
N MET A 1 2.43 -23.75 -11.66
CA MET A 1 1.47 -22.66 -11.38
C MET A 1 1.30 -22.61 -9.88
N ALA A 2 1.47 -21.45 -9.25
CA ALA A 2 1.27 -21.33 -7.82
C ALA A 2 -0.22 -21.59 -7.52
N ASP A 3 -0.49 -22.58 -6.66
CA ASP A 3 -1.83 -22.86 -6.14
C ASP A 3 -2.17 -21.78 -5.11
N LEU A 4 -2.61 -20.63 -5.58
CA LEU A 4 -2.95 -19.47 -4.76
C LEU A 4 -4.46 -19.49 -4.46
N THR A 5 -4.98 -20.57 -3.87
CA THR A 5 -6.33 -20.58 -3.30
C THR A 5 -6.32 -19.85 -1.95
N TYR A 6 -6.56 -18.53 -1.97
CA TYR A 6 -6.47 -17.70 -0.77
C TYR A 6 -7.81 -17.23 -0.22
N THR A 7 -7.94 -17.35 1.10
CA THR A 7 -8.90 -16.56 1.88
C THR A 7 -8.35 -15.14 2.02
N PRO A 8 -9.13 -14.08 1.75
CA PRO A 8 -8.68 -12.70 1.94
C PRO A 8 -8.13 -12.46 3.35
N ILE A 9 -6.89 -11.98 3.44
CA ILE A 9 -6.25 -11.62 4.72
C ILE A 9 -6.61 -10.17 5.06
N LYS A 10 -7.17 -9.95 6.25
CA LYS A 10 -7.63 -8.62 6.71
C LYS A 10 -6.62 -7.88 7.58
N THR A 11 -5.45 -8.46 7.81
CA THR A 11 -4.37 -7.96 8.66
C THR A 11 -3.07 -7.84 7.85
N LYS A 12 -2.03 -7.21 8.41
CA LYS A 12 -0.68 -7.22 7.80
C LYS A 12 0.01 -8.59 7.88
N ASP A 13 -0.67 -9.62 8.37
CA ASP A 13 -0.15 -10.99 8.45
C ASP A 13 0.18 -11.56 7.06
N TYR A 14 -0.29 -10.91 5.98
CA TYR A 14 0.12 -11.25 4.62
C TYR A 14 1.65 -11.23 4.42
N LEU A 15 2.41 -10.49 5.25
CA LEU A 15 3.87 -10.48 5.18
C LEU A 15 4.49 -11.85 5.51
N SER A 16 3.79 -12.72 6.24
CA SER A 16 4.26 -14.08 6.51
C SER A 16 4.07 -15.05 5.34
N LEU A 17 3.47 -14.59 4.23
CA LEU A 17 3.24 -15.42 3.05
C LEU A 17 4.48 -15.57 2.14
N LEU A 18 5.66 -15.14 2.59
CA LEU A 18 6.91 -15.17 1.81
C LEU A 18 7.12 -16.50 1.08
N ASP A 19 6.97 -17.62 1.79
CA ASP A 19 7.21 -18.97 1.25
C ASP A 19 6.17 -19.43 0.21
N GLN A 20 5.09 -18.67 0.03
CA GLN A 20 4.02 -18.97 -0.92
C GLN A 20 4.18 -18.21 -2.25
N PHE A 21 5.13 -17.26 -2.32
CA PHE A 21 5.47 -16.56 -3.56
C PHE A 21 6.77 -17.13 -4.15
N PRO A 22 6.87 -17.26 -5.49
CA PRO A 22 8.14 -17.61 -6.13
C PRO A 22 9.21 -16.54 -5.85
N ARG A 23 10.42 -16.97 -5.46
CA ARG A 23 11.50 -16.07 -5.00
C ARG A 23 11.97 -15.07 -6.06
N ASP A 24 12.03 -15.48 -7.32
CA ASP A 24 12.59 -14.69 -8.42
C ASP A 24 11.55 -14.26 -9.44
N THR A 25 10.29 -14.11 -9.01
CA THR A 25 9.20 -13.69 -9.89
C THR A 25 8.70 -12.30 -9.51
N PRO A 26 8.66 -11.35 -10.46
CA PRO A 26 8.04 -10.05 -10.25
C PRO A 26 6.61 -10.18 -9.78
N ILE A 27 6.23 -9.29 -8.86
CA ILE A 27 4.85 -9.14 -8.44
C ILE A 27 4.31 -7.79 -8.88
N THR A 28 3.04 -7.77 -9.22
CA THR A 28 2.28 -6.55 -9.49
C THR A 28 1.31 -6.33 -8.35
N VAL A 29 1.37 -5.17 -7.71
CA VAL A 29 0.53 -4.81 -6.56
C VAL A 29 -0.39 -3.66 -6.96
N LEU A 30 -1.69 -3.94 -6.95
CA LEU A 30 -2.74 -2.95 -7.04
C LEU A 30 -2.96 -2.34 -5.66
N HIS A 31 -3.05 -1.01 -5.60
CA HIS A 31 -3.48 -0.28 -4.41
C HIS A 31 -4.73 0.50 -4.75
N LEU A 32 -5.79 0.27 -3.99
CA LEU A 32 -7.06 0.96 -4.06
C LEU A 32 -7.19 1.79 -2.79
N LEU A 33 -7.35 3.11 -2.91
CA LEU A 33 -7.25 4.02 -1.77
C LEU A 33 -8.52 4.86 -1.66
N HIS A 34 -9.07 4.95 -0.45
CA HIS A 34 -10.15 5.85 -0.09
C HIS A 34 -9.68 6.76 1.04
N PHE A 35 -9.72 8.08 0.83
CA PHE A 35 -9.22 9.05 1.80
C PHE A 35 -10.29 9.48 2.80
N HIS A 36 -9.85 9.86 4.00
CA HIS A 36 -10.66 10.73 4.84
C HIS A 36 -10.72 12.15 4.23
N PRO A 37 -11.85 12.87 4.39
CA PRO A 37 -11.90 14.29 4.06
C PRO A 37 -10.82 15.10 4.79
N ILE A 38 -10.58 14.77 6.06
CA ILE A 38 -9.52 15.34 6.92
C ILE A 38 -8.74 14.18 7.54
N ALA A 39 -7.41 14.25 7.53
CA ALA A 39 -6.57 13.20 8.09
C ALA A 39 -6.78 13.06 9.61
N ILE A 40 -6.89 11.84 10.11
CA ILE A 40 -7.19 11.55 11.52
C ILE A 40 -5.96 10.96 12.20
N TYR A 41 -5.19 11.79 12.88
CA TYR A 41 -4.10 11.33 13.74
C TYR A 41 -4.64 11.05 15.15
N PRO A 42 -4.53 9.82 15.69
CA PRO A 42 -4.94 9.56 17.07
C PRO A 42 -4.06 10.33 18.04
N GLN A 43 -4.58 10.64 19.24
CA GLN A 43 -3.82 11.37 20.28
C GLN A 43 -2.54 10.65 20.70
N SER A 44 -2.49 9.33 20.55
CA SER A 44 -1.30 8.51 20.78
C SER A 44 -0.24 8.59 19.67
N SER A 45 -0.55 9.21 18.53
CA SER A 45 0.40 9.36 17.43
C SER A 45 1.45 10.42 17.77
N PRO A 46 2.74 10.19 17.43
CA PRO A 46 3.76 11.24 17.52
C PRO A 46 3.46 12.45 16.62
N HIS A 47 2.47 12.32 15.73
CA HIS A 47 2.06 13.37 14.79
C HIS A 47 0.72 14.04 15.16
N ALA A 48 0.18 13.78 16.35
CA ALA A 48 -1.12 14.31 16.80
C ALA A 48 -1.18 15.85 16.81
N SER A 49 -0.04 16.53 16.98
CA SER A 49 0.06 17.99 17.01
C SER A 49 0.33 18.63 15.65
N LEU A 50 0.42 17.84 14.57
CA LEU A 50 0.63 18.40 13.23
C LEU A 50 -0.60 19.23 12.79
N PRO A 51 -0.40 20.25 11.94
CA PRO A 51 -1.51 20.98 11.35
C PRO A 51 -2.48 20.05 10.63
N SER A 52 -3.78 20.31 10.82
CA SER A 52 -4.86 19.61 10.14
C SER A 52 -4.79 19.83 8.63
N ILE A 53 -4.86 18.75 7.87
CA ILE A 53 -4.86 18.75 6.41
C ILE A 53 -5.80 17.66 5.90
N SER A 54 -6.11 17.66 4.60
CA SER A 54 -6.92 16.60 4.00
C SER A 54 -6.23 15.24 4.09
N GLY A 55 -6.99 14.14 4.05
CA GLY A 55 -6.40 12.79 3.99
C GLY A 55 -5.52 12.63 2.76
N ARG A 56 -5.95 13.18 1.62
CA ARG A 56 -5.19 13.21 0.37
C ARG A 56 -3.83 13.91 0.54
N ASP A 57 -3.82 15.09 1.16
CA ASP A 57 -2.57 15.83 1.38
C ASP A 57 -1.67 15.10 2.37
N ALA A 58 -2.21 14.51 3.45
CA ALA A 58 -1.43 13.70 4.37
C ALA A 58 -0.76 12.52 3.66
N PHE A 59 -1.47 11.89 2.72
CA PHE A 59 -0.91 10.80 1.93
C PHE A 59 0.23 11.28 1.03
N TYR A 60 0.03 12.30 0.20
CA TYR A 60 1.03 12.70 -0.79
C TYR A 60 2.18 13.53 -0.22
N THR A 61 1.94 14.34 0.81
CA THR A 61 2.96 15.26 1.37
C THR A 61 3.69 14.68 2.57
N ARG A 62 3.12 13.67 3.25
CA ARG A 62 3.74 13.07 4.45
C ARG A 62 4.03 11.57 4.27
N TYR A 63 3.03 10.77 3.88
CA TYR A 63 3.23 9.32 3.72
C TYR A 63 4.17 8.96 2.57
N VAL A 64 3.94 9.48 1.36
CA VAL A 64 4.73 9.13 0.18
C VAL A 64 6.23 9.47 0.37
N PRO A 65 6.61 10.68 0.82
CA PRO A 65 8.01 11.00 1.10
C PRO A 65 8.62 10.10 2.18
N ALA A 66 7.90 9.84 3.28
CA ALA A 66 8.38 8.95 4.35
C ALA A 66 8.60 7.51 3.85
N GLY A 67 7.71 7.02 2.98
CA GLY A 67 7.87 5.70 2.34
C GLY A 67 9.08 5.63 1.41
N ILE A 68 9.33 6.69 0.64
CA ILE A 68 10.53 6.78 -0.23
C ILE A 68 11.80 6.71 0.62
N LEU A 69 11.87 7.48 1.72
CA LEU A 69 13.01 7.45 2.63
C LEU A 69 13.20 6.07 3.26
N ALA A 70 12.11 5.41 3.68
CA ALA A 70 12.17 4.05 4.23
C ALA A 70 12.69 3.03 3.21
N ALA A 71 12.29 3.14 1.94
CA ALA A 71 12.79 2.26 0.88
C ALA A 71 14.28 2.48 0.62
N GLN A 72 14.73 3.75 0.64
CA GLN A 72 16.14 4.10 0.48
C GLN A 72 17.01 3.54 1.62
N GLU A 73 16.58 3.74 2.86
CA GLU A 73 17.28 3.23 4.06
C GLU A 73 17.36 1.70 4.06
N ALA A 74 16.28 1.04 3.64
CA ALA A 74 16.25 -0.41 3.53
C ALA A 74 17.03 -0.94 2.30
N HIS A 75 17.62 -0.08 1.47
CA HIS A 75 18.24 -0.47 0.19
C HIS A 75 17.29 -1.33 -0.66
N ILE A 76 16.05 -0.89 -0.83
CA ILE A 76 15.03 -1.57 -1.63
C ILE A 76 14.81 -0.81 -2.93
N THR A 77 14.76 -1.56 -4.03
CA THR A 77 14.42 -1.00 -5.33
C THR A 77 12.99 -0.48 -5.28
N PRO A 78 12.75 0.82 -5.58
CA PRO A 78 11.39 1.33 -5.61
C PRO A 78 10.55 0.58 -6.64
N GLY A 79 9.34 0.19 -6.27
CA GLY A 79 8.41 -0.40 -7.23
C GLY A 79 8.13 0.55 -8.40
N GLU A 80 8.11 0.00 -9.61
CA GLU A 80 7.83 0.76 -10.82
C GLU A 80 6.32 1.01 -10.95
N THR A 81 5.90 2.26 -11.15
CA THR A 81 4.48 2.57 -11.38
C THR A 81 4.08 2.21 -12.80
N LYS A 82 3.21 1.20 -12.95
CA LYS A 82 2.63 0.78 -14.23
C LYS A 82 1.35 1.54 -14.57
N PHE A 83 0.60 1.94 -13.54
CA PHE A 83 -0.62 2.71 -13.69
C PHE A 83 -0.86 3.58 -12.46
N PHE A 84 -1.43 4.76 -12.69
CA PHE A 84 -1.89 5.67 -11.64
C PHE A 84 -3.08 6.47 -12.16
N SER A 85 -4.15 6.53 -11.37
CA SER A 85 -5.24 7.48 -11.58
C SER A 85 -5.78 7.98 -10.24
N SER A 86 -5.96 9.30 -10.15
CA SER A 86 -6.73 9.97 -9.09
C SER A 86 -8.12 10.42 -9.56
N THR A 87 -8.49 10.09 -10.80
CA THR A 87 -9.80 10.35 -11.39
C THR A 87 -10.46 8.99 -11.59
N VAL A 88 -11.13 8.52 -10.54
CA VAL A 88 -11.70 7.18 -10.47
C VAL A 88 -13.22 7.28 -10.55
N MET A 89 -13.81 6.63 -11.56
CA MET A 89 -15.24 6.38 -11.62
C MET A 89 -15.50 4.97 -11.09
N ASN A 90 -16.20 4.87 -9.96
CA ASN A 90 -16.50 3.58 -9.34
C ASN A 90 -17.79 3.01 -9.97
N LEU A 91 -17.68 1.90 -10.70
CA LEU A 91 -18.80 1.22 -11.35
C LEU A 91 -19.04 -0.14 -10.67
N LEU A 92 -20.31 -0.50 -10.43
CA LEU A 92 -20.71 -1.80 -9.87
C LEU A 92 -20.00 -2.17 -8.55
N LEU A 93 -19.89 -1.22 -7.62
CA LEU A 93 -19.31 -1.44 -6.30
C LEU A 93 -20.04 -2.58 -5.56
N GLN A 94 -19.30 -3.64 -5.22
CA GLN A 94 -19.80 -4.74 -4.38
C GLN A 94 -19.66 -4.42 -2.89
N ASN A 95 -18.70 -3.57 -2.55
CA ASN A 95 -18.48 -3.06 -1.20
C ASN A 95 -18.89 -1.58 -1.17
N ASP A 96 -19.50 -1.10 -0.08
CA ASP A 96 -19.92 0.30 0.09
C ASP A 96 -18.74 1.31 0.22
N THR A 97 -17.54 0.93 -0.22
CA THR A 97 -16.33 1.75 -0.18
C THR A 97 -15.91 2.15 -1.59
N PRO A 98 -16.10 3.43 -1.99
CA PRO A 98 -15.58 3.92 -3.26
C PRO A 98 -14.07 4.16 -3.17
N TRP A 99 -13.37 4.01 -4.29
CA TRP A 99 -11.94 4.31 -4.40
C TRP A 99 -11.71 5.69 -5.01
N ASP A 100 -10.82 6.46 -4.39
CA ASP A 100 -10.40 7.79 -4.84
C ASP A 100 -9.14 7.73 -5.72
N VAL A 101 -8.30 6.72 -5.51
CA VAL A 101 -7.06 6.49 -6.26
C VAL A 101 -6.90 5.00 -6.54
N VAL A 102 -6.47 4.70 -7.76
CA VAL A 102 -6.01 3.37 -8.18
C VAL A 102 -4.58 3.49 -8.66
N THR A 103 -3.67 2.69 -8.12
CA THR A 103 -2.30 2.59 -8.61
C THR A 103 -1.83 1.14 -8.71
N VAL A 104 -1.06 0.86 -9.75
CA VAL A 104 -0.47 -0.45 -10.01
C VAL A 104 1.04 -0.27 -9.98
N ARG A 105 1.71 -1.06 -9.15
CA ARG A 105 3.18 -1.04 -9.03
C ARG A 105 3.76 -2.42 -9.21
N THR A 106 4.87 -2.53 -9.93
CA THR A 106 5.64 -3.77 -10.05
C THR A 106 6.84 -3.73 -9.11
N TYR A 107 7.07 -4.81 -8.38
CA TYR A 107 8.26 -5.01 -7.54
C TYR A 107 9.04 -6.21 -8.05
N ARG A 108 10.35 -6.25 -7.73
CA ARG A 108 11.25 -7.34 -8.16
C ARG A 108 10.72 -8.72 -7.77
N ASN A 109 10.25 -8.86 -6.54
CA ASN A 109 9.62 -10.05 -6.00
C ASN A 109 8.84 -9.69 -4.72
N PHE A 110 8.13 -10.67 -4.16
CA PHE A 110 7.37 -10.48 -2.91
C PHE A 110 8.27 -10.30 -1.69
N GLU A 111 9.48 -10.88 -1.70
CA GLU A 111 10.45 -10.74 -0.60
C GLU A 111 10.88 -9.29 -0.39
N GLU A 112 11.25 -8.57 -1.45
CA GLU A 112 11.61 -7.15 -1.36
C GLU A 112 10.42 -6.30 -0.90
N TYR A 113 9.22 -6.57 -1.43
CA TYR A 113 8.01 -5.89 -1.00
C TYR A 113 7.74 -6.11 0.50
N ALA A 114 7.83 -7.36 0.96
CA ALA A 114 7.59 -7.69 2.35
C ALA A 114 8.65 -7.08 3.29
N ARG A 115 9.92 -7.13 2.90
CA ARG A 115 11.04 -6.50 3.63
C ARG A 115 10.84 -5.00 3.77
N TYR A 116 10.37 -4.31 2.72
CA TYR A 116 10.05 -2.89 2.77
C TYR A 116 8.95 -2.59 3.78
N GLN A 117 7.82 -3.29 3.66
CA GLN A 117 6.66 -3.11 4.54
C GLN A 117 6.94 -3.50 6.00
N ALA A 118 7.91 -4.40 6.22
CA ALA A 118 8.35 -4.83 7.55
C ALA A 118 9.42 -3.94 8.18
N SER A 119 10.04 -3.01 7.42
CA SER A 119 11.09 -2.14 7.94
C SER A 119 10.58 -1.20 9.04
N ASP A 120 11.42 -0.96 10.05
CA ASP A 120 11.06 -0.09 11.17
C ASP A 120 10.83 1.35 10.71
N MET A 121 11.67 1.85 9.80
CA MET A 121 11.50 3.17 9.19
C MET A 121 10.12 3.31 8.51
N TYR A 122 9.66 2.30 7.77
CA TYR A 122 8.33 2.34 7.15
C TYR A 122 7.22 2.31 8.20
N LYS A 123 7.33 1.41 9.19
CA LYS A 123 6.34 1.26 10.26
C LYS A 123 6.21 2.50 11.14
N GLU A 124 7.31 3.17 11.43
CA GLU A 124 7.35 4.29 12.36
C GLU A 124 7.08 5.63 11.65
N MET A 125 7.65 5.83 10.46
CA MET A 125 7.62 7.13 9.80
C MET A 125 6.54 7.24 8.72
N ALA A 126 6.21 6.14 8.03
CA ALA A 126 5.26 6.18 6.93
C ALA A 126 3.85 5.74 7.36
N VAL A 127 3.73 4.59 8.02
CA VAL A 127 2.43 3.99 8.39
C VAL A 127 1.51 4.94 9.16
N PRO A 128 1.97 5.75 10.14
CA PRO A 128 1.08 6.68 10.83
C PRO A 128 0.41 7.70 9.90
N HIS A 129 1.11 8.17 8.86
CA HIS A 129 0.55 9.10 7.88
C HIS A 129 -0.46 8.42 6.95
N ARG A 130 -0.18 7.18 6.53
CA ARG A 130 -1.12 6.39 5.72
C ARG A 130 -2.40 6.10 6.48
N ASP A 131 -2.27 5.64 7.72
CA ASP A 131 -3.41 5.24 8.53
C ASP A 131 -4.26 6.47 8.93
N ALA A 132 -3.63 7.63 9.15
CA ALA A 132 -4.36 8.88 9.33
C ALA A 132 -5.04 9.38 8.04
N ALA A 133 -4.42 9.15 6.88
CA ALA A 133 -4.92 9.62 5.59
C ALA A 133 -6.11 8.82 5.06
N LEU A 134 -6.07 7.50 5.21
CA LEU A 134 -6.94 6.56 4.51
C LEU A 134 -8.11 6.11 5.38
N LYS A 135 -9.33 6.34 4.88
CA LYS A 135 -10.56 5.79 5.44
C LYS A 135 -10.71 4.30 5.14
N GLY A 136 -10.21 3.88 3.98
CA GLY A 136 -10.20 2.49 3.55
C GLY A 136 -9.13 2.29 2.49
N TRP A 137 -8.55 1.10 2.45
CA TRP A 137 -7.60 0.74 1.42
C TRP A 137 -7.54 -0.77 1.23
N GLU A 138 -7.30 -1.17 -0.01
CA GLU A 138 -7.10 -2.56 -0.40
C GLU A 138 -5.79 -2.69 -1.16
N VAL A 139 -5.13 -3.81 -0.96
CA VAL A 139 -3.97 -4.23 -1.73
C VAL A 139 -4.24 -5.59 -2.34
N VAL A 140 -4.00 -5.71 -3.64
CA VAL A 140 -4.11 -6.99 -4.36
C VAL A 140 -2.76 -7.27 -4.97
N VAL A 141 -2.15 -8.38 -4.58
CA VAL A 141 -0.87 -8.83 -5.12
C VAL A 141 -1.15 -9.89 -6.19
N CYS A 142 -0.59 -9.67 -7.37
CA CYS A 142 -0.69 -10.56 -8.52
C CYS A 142 0.71 -11.05 -8.89
N VAL A 143 0.83 -12.34 -9.16
CA VAL A 143 1.96 -12.90 -9.91
C VAL A 143 1.52 -12.95 -11.38
N GLU A 144 2.40 -12.55 -12.31
CA GLU A 144 2.06 -12.59 -13.73
C GLU A 144 1.69 -14.03 -14.15
N GLY A 145 0.48 -14.16 -14.68
CA GLY A 145 0.01 -15.38 -15.33
C GLY A 145 0.14 -15.26 -16.85
N VAL A 146 0.24 -16.40 -17.52
CA VAL A 146 0.07 -16.45 -18.98
C VAL A 146 -1.43 -16.50 -19.25
N HIS A 147 -1.97 -15.53 -20.00
CA HIS A 147 -3.33 -15.65 -20.51
C HIS A 147 -3.32 -16.76 -21.58
N PRO A 148 -4.15 -17.81 -21.45
CA PRO A 148 -4.26 -18.87 -22.46
C PRO A 148 -4.83 -18.35 -23.78
#